data_AF-X1GU22-F1
#
_entry.id   AF-X1GU22-F1
#
_cell.length_a   1.000
_cell.length_b   1.000
_cell.length_c   1.000
_cell.angle_alpha   90.00
_cell.angle_beta   90.00
_cell.angle_gamma   90.00
#
_symmetry.space_group_name_H-M   'P 1'
#
loop_
_entity.id
_entity.type
_entity.pdbx_description
1 polymer ?
#
loop_
_entity_poly.entity_id
_entity_poly.type
_entity_poly.pdbx_seq_one_letter_code
_entity_poly.pdbx_strand_id
1 'polypeptide(L)'
;MFFRTQYFKDFDHLYKQAKGFELFHDQNHHYSTLGGLTSNQKCSGNIKLLPASFRLPNKLAICPGYVHLIRFIRSDRILDIFGEKYVMPGDLEYEY
;
A
#
# COMPACT_ATOMS: atom_id res chain seq x y z
N MET A 1 -13.67 15.84 -10.47
CA MET A 1 -14.66 15.44 -9.46
C MET A 1 -14.25 14.05 -8.96
N PHE A 2 -13.98 13.87 -7.67
CA PHE A 2 -13.60 12.57 -7.12
C PHE A 2 -14.87 11.74 -6.91
N PHE A 3 -15.03 10.66 -7.65
CA PHE A 3 -16.18 9.77 -7.51
C PHE A 3 -15.93 8.79 -6.36
N ARG A 4 -16.88 8.69 -5.42
CA ARG A 4 -16.80 7.67 -4.34
C ARG A 4 -16.92 6.25 -4.89
N THR A 5 -17.62 6.09 -6.01
CA THR A 5 -17.83 4.82 -6.71
C THR A 5 -17.99 5.07 -8.21
N GLN A 6 -17.44 4.20 -9.05
CA GLN A 6 -17.62 4.22 -10.51
C GLN A 6 -17.85 2.79 -11.01
N TYR A 7 -18.82 2.62 -11.92
CA TYR A 7 -19.06 1.36 -12.60
C TYR A 7 -18.24 1.27 -13.88
N PHE A 8 -17.62 0.10 -14.10
CA PHE A 8 -16.89 -0.20 -15.33
C PHE A 8 -17.58 -1.35 -16.04
N LYS A 9 -17.84 -1.18 -17.34
CA LYS A 9 -18.53 -2.19 -18.16
C LYS A 9 -17.71 -3.46 -18.39
N ASP A 10 -16.39 -3.35 -18.40
CA ASP A 10 -15.44 -4.43 -18.65
C ASP A 10 -14.03 -4.03 -18.14
N PHE A 11 -13.09 -4.97 -18.21
CA PHE A 11 -11.71 -4.77 -17.76
C PHE A 11 -10.93 -3.76 -18.61
N ASP A 12 -11.14 -3.73 -19.93
CA ASP A 12 -10.45 -2.77 -20.82
C ASP A 12 -10.87 -1.33 -20.49
N HIS A 13 -12.16 -1.13 -20.21
CA HIS A 13 -12.68 0.15 -19.75
C HIS A 13 -12.09 0.54 -18.40
N LEU A 14 -12.02 -0.37 -17.43
CA LEU A 14 -11.34 -0.12 -16.15
C LEU A 14 -9.88 0.28 -16.36
N TYR A 15 -9.13 -0.48 -17.16
CA TYR A 15 -7.71 -0.21 -17.42
C TYR A 15 -7.47 1.18 -18.03
N LYS A 16 -8.33 1.58 -18.98
CA LYS A 16 -8.25 2.92 -19.59
C LYS A 16 -8.58 4.04 -18.60
N GLN A 17 -9.61 3.85 -17.76
CA GLN A 17 -10.03 4.84 -16.77
C GLN A 17 -9.06 4.94 -15.60
N ALA A 18 -8.37 3.85 -15.23
CA ALA A 18 -7.39 3.81 -14.15
C ALA A 18 -6.28 4.87 -14.34
N LYS A 19 -5.79 5.06 -15.57
CA LYS A 19 -4.79 6.09 -15.87
C LYS A 19 -5.26 7.50 -15.54
N GLY A 20 -6.53 7.80 -15.83
CA GLY A 20 -7.12 9.10 -15.49
C GLY A 20 -7.31 9.27 -13.99
N PHE A 21 -7.71 8.20 -13.31
CA PHE A 21 -7.82 8.17 -11.86
C PHE A 21 -6.47 8.41 -11.17
N GLU A 22 -5.42 7.69 -11.58
CA GLU A 22 -4.06 7.81 -11.03
C GLU A 22 -3.55 9.26 -11.13
N LEU A 23 -3.66 9.86 -12.32
CA LEU A 23 -3.26 11.25 -12.54
C LEU A 23 -4.03 12.22 -11.63
N PHE A 24 -5.35 12.07 -11.54
CA PHE A 24 -6.17 12.91 -10.67
C PHE A 24 -5.82 12.70 -9.19
N HIS A 25 -5.71 11.46 -8.76
CA HIS A 25 -5.37 11.07 -7.39
C HIS A 25 -4.03 11.67 -6.96
N ASP A 26 -2.98 11.44 -7.75
CA ASP A 26 -1.62 11.87 -7.41
C ASP A 26 -1.44 13.39 -7.40
N GLN A 27 -2.31 14.10 -8.14
CA GLN A 27 -2.33 15.55 -8.17
C GLN A 27 -3.18 16.18 -7.06
N ASN A 28 -4.23 15.52 -6.57
CA ASN A 28 -5.25 16.16 -5.73
C ASN A 28 -5.42 15.53 -4.34
N HIS A 29 -4.97 14.30 -4.10
CA HIS A 29 -5.15 13.65 -2.80
C HIS A 29 -4.00 14.02 -1.85
N HIS A 30 -4.35 14.61 -0.70
CA HIS A 30 -3.39 15.04 0.31
C HIS A 30 -3.32 14.02 1.45
N TYR A 31 -2.11 13.59 1.78
CA TYR A 31 -1.88 12.62 2.85
C TYR A 31 -1.38 13.30 4.12
N SER A 32 -2.00 13.00 5.26
CA SER A 32 -1.54 13.48 6.57
C SER A 32 -0.14 12.98 6.90
N THR A 33 0.17 11.73 6.55
CA THR A 33 1.51 11.12 6.71
C THR A 33 2.59 11.79 5.85
N LEU A 34 2.20 12.52 4.80
CA LEU A 34 3.10 13.31 3.95
C LEU A 34 3.14 14.79 4.36
N GLY A 35 2.63 15.14 5.55
CA GLY A 35 2.55 16.52 6.00
C GLY A 35 1.52 17.36 5.23
N GLY A 36 0.48 16.71 4.70
CA GLY A 36 -0.53 17.36 3.88
C GLY A 36 -0.09 17.62 2.44
N LEU A 37 0.93 16.92 1.94
CA LEU A 37 1.34 16.98 0.53
C LEU A 37 0.63 15.91 -0.31
N THR A 38 0.51 16.16 -1.61
CA THR A 38 0.08 15.16 -2.59
C THR A 38 1.23 14.24 -3.02
N SER A 39 0.92 13.12 -3.67
CA SER A 39 1.92 12.20 -4.21
C SER A 39 2.92 12.94 -5.11
N ASN A 40 2.43 13.75 -6.05
CA ASN A 40 3.28 14.51 -6.98
C ASN A 40 4.13 15.58 -6.28
N GLN A 41 3.59 16.24 -5.25
CA GLN A 41 4.36 17.21 -4.47
C GLN A 41 5.47 16.52 -3.67
N LYS A 42 5.17 15.37 -3.05
CA LYS A 42 6.16 14.61 -2.29
C LYS A 42 7.23 14.00 -3.19
N CYS A 43 6.80 13.47 -4.33
CA CYS A 43 7.65 12.87 -5.36
C CYS A 43 8.12 13.95 -6.36
N SER A 44 8.61 15.08 -5.85
CA SER A 44 9.21 16.13 -6.65
C SER A 44 10.70 16.29 -6.32
N GLY A 45 11.50 16.71 -7.30
CA GLY A 45 12.94 16.88 -7.16
C GLY A 45 13.75 15.66 -7.58
N ASN A 46 14.92 15.47 -6.96
CA ASN A 46 15.89 14.45 -7.36
C ASN A 46 15.50 13.06 -6.83
N ILE A 47 14.53 12.42 -7.47
CA ILE A 47 14.15 11.04 -7.19
C ILE A 47 15.31 10.13 -7.62
N LYS A 48 15.84 9.36 -6.66
CA LYS A 48 16.86 8.35 -6.94
C LYS A 48 16.18 7.09 -7.46
N LEU A 49 16.09 6.97 -8.78
CA LEU A 49 15.63 5.74 -9.42
C LEU A 49 16.66 4.63 -9.23
N LEU A 50 16.17 3.38 -9.22
CA LEU A 50 17.04 2.22 -9.35
C LEU A 50 17.72 2.25 -10.73
N PRO A 51 18.97 1.76 -10.85
CA PRO A 51 19.63 1.63 -12.15
C PRO A 51 18.79 0.79 -13.11
N ALA A 52 18.83 1.07 -14.42
CA ALA A 52 18.14 0.26 -15.42
C ALA A 52 18.60 -1.22 -15.46
N SER A 53 19.80 -1.47 -14.96
CA SER A 53 20.38 -2.81 -14.77
C SER A 53 19.84 -3.54 -13.53
N PHE A 54 19.09 -2.87 -12.65
CA PHE A 54 18.53 -3.51 -11.47
C PHE A 54 17.63 -4.69 -11.88
N ARG A 55 17.82 -5.81 -11.20
CA ARG A 55 16.97 -6.98 -11.29
C ARG A 55 16.54 -7.30 -9.87
N LEU A 56 15.27 -7.69 -9.72
CA LEU A 56 14.82 -8.24 -8.45
C LEU A 56 15.71 -9.44 -8.11
N PRO A 57 16.12 -9.59 -6.84
CA PRO A 57 16.85 -10.78 -6.44
C PRO A 57 16.04 -12.02 -6.79
N ASN A 58 16.73 -13.12 -7.10
CA ASN A 58 16.08 -14.41 -7.25
C ASN A 58 15.26 -14.71 -6.00
N LYS A 59 14.13 -15.40 -6.18
CA LYS A 59 13.23 -15.79 -5.10
C LYS A 59 14.08 -16.33 -3.94
N LEU A 60 13.93 -15.74 -2.75
CA LEU A 60 14.66 -16.18 -1.57
C LEU A 60 14.44 -17.68 -1.41
N ALA A 61 15.54 -18.43 -1.33
CA ALA A 61 15.47 -19.83 -0.96
C ALA A 61 14.88 -19.89 0.45
N ILE A 62 13.78 -20.63 0.61
CA ILE A 62 13.24 -20.92 1.93
C ILE A 62 14.25 -21.84 2.62
N CYS A 63 15.07 -21.28 3.49
CA CYS A 63 16.03 -22.00 4.31
C CYS A 63 15.51 -22.12 5.75
N PRO A 64 15.96 -23.14 6.51
CA PRO A 64 15.66 -23.22 7.94
C PRO A 64 16.08 -21.93 8.65
N GLY A 65 15.17 -21.35 9.43
CA GLY A 65 15.40 -20.08 10.12
C GLY A 65 14.14 -19.56 10.81
N TYR A 66 14.25 -18.37 11.39
CA TYR A 66 13.13 -17.70 12.06
C TYR A 66 12.50 -16.64 11.15
N VAL A 67 11.16 -16.57 11.17
CA VAL A 67 10.39 -15.49 10.57
C VAL A 67 9.79 -14.67 11.70
N HIS A 68 10.26 -13.42 11.86
CA HIS A 68 9.68 -12.49 12.81
C HIS A 68 8.58 -11.68 12.11
N LEU A 69 7.38 -11.70 12.68
CA LEU A 69 6.23 -10.96 12.20
C LEU A 69 5.97 -9.82 13.17
N ILE A 70 5.99 -8.58 12.66
CA ILE A 70 5.60 -7.38 13.41
C ILE A 70 4.33 -6.88 12.73
N ARG A 71 3.23 -6.80 13.48
CA ARG A 71 1.90 -6.55 12.92
C ARG A 71 1.15 -5.59 13.83
N PHE A 72 0.79 -4.46 13.26
CA PHE A 72 -0.08 -3.49 13.91
C PHE A 72 -1.47 -4.08 14.18
N ILE A 73 -1.93 -4.00 15.42
CA ILE A 73 -3.26 -4.44 15.83
C ILE A 73 -4.26 -3.31 15.57
N ARG A 74 -5.25 -3.58 14.73
CA ARG A 74 -6.29 -2.61 14.37
C ARG A 74 -7.45 -2.66 15.36
N SER A 75 -8.43 -1.77 15.19
CA SER A 75 -9.62 -1.68 16.04
C SER A 75 -10.51 -2.92 16.02
N ASP A 76 -10.39 -3.80 15.02
CA ASP A 76 -11.07 -5.10 15.00
C ASP A 76 -10.38 -6.15 15.89
N ARG A 77 -9.18 -5.85 16.38
CA ARG A 77 -8.34 -6.68 17.25
C ARG A 77 -8.04 -8.05 16.66
N ILE A 78 -8.00 -8.17 15.33
CA ILE A 78 -7.64 -9.43 14.66
C ILE A 78 -6.20 -9.37 14.18
N LEU A 79 -5.36 -10.25 14.75
CA LEU A 79 -4.04 -10.56 14.22
C LEU A 79 -4.17 -11.71 13.22
N ASP A 80 -3.89 -11.44 11.94
CA ASP A 80 -3.89 -12.44 10.86
C ASP A 80 -2.45 -12.85 10.51
N ILE A 81 -2.13 -14.12 10.77
CA ILE A 81 -0.85 -14.73 10.49
C ILE A 81 -1.06 -15.86 9.49
N PHE A 82 -0.76 -15.58 8.22
CA PHE A 82 -0.88 -16.55 7.12
C PHE A 82 -2.29 -17.17 6.99
N GLY A 83 -3.34 -16.41 7.30
CA GLY A 83 -4.74 -16.85 7.25
C GLY A 83 -5.28 -17.35 8.60
N GLU A 84 -4.40 -17.64 9.56
CA GLU A 84 -4.78 -17.95 10.94
C GLU A 84 -5.07 -16.67 11.71
N LYS A 85 -6.22 -16.62 12.37
CA LYS A 85 -6.74 -15.40 13.01
C LYS A 85 -6.74 -15.55 14.52
N TYR A 86 -6.16 -14.55 15.19
CA TYR A 86 -6.07 -14.47 16.64
C TYR A 86 -6.76 -13.20 17.13
N VAL A 87 -7.65 -13.33 18.11
CA VAL A 87 -8.26 -12.19 18.78
C VAL A 87 -7.27 -11.64 19.80
N MET A 88 -6.94 -10.37 19.68
CA MET A 88 -5.96 -9.70 20.54
C MET A 88 -6.64 -9.04 21.76
N PRO A 89 -5.93 -8.99 22.90
CA PRO A 89 -6.31 -8.16 24.04
C PRO A 89 -6.57 -6.70 23.66
N GLY A 90 -7.47 -6.03 24.37
CA GLY A 90 -7.86 -4.64 24.07
C GLY A 90 -6.78 -3.61 24.37
N ASP A 91 -5.89 -3.90 25.31
CA ASP A 91 -4.71 -3.12 25.66
C ASP A 91 -3.62 -3.14 24.58
N LEU A 92 -3.72 -4.04 23.59
CA LEU A 92 -2.84 -4.07 22.43
C LEU A 92 -3.45 -3.37 21.21
N GLU A 93 -4.64 -2.77 21.30
CA GLU A 93 -5.22 -2.00 20.19
C GLU A 93 -4.30 -0.83 19.83
N TYR A 94 -3.94 -0.74 18.54
CA TYR A 94 -2.98 0.22 18.00
C TYR A 94 -1.52 0.05 18.45
N GLU A 95 -1.15 -1.13 18.94
CA GLU A 95 0.25 -1.51 19.20
C GLU A 95 0.82 -2.41 18.08
N TYR A 96 2.16 -2.55 18.05
CA TYR A 96 2.94 -3.34 17.07
C TYR A 96 3.49 -4.66 17.61
#